data_AF-A0A3C0CSM2-F1
#
_entry.id   AF-A0A3C0CSM2-F1
#
_cell.length_a   1.000
_cell.length_b   1.000
_cell.length_c   1.000
_cell.angle_alpha   90.00
_cell.angle_beta   90.00
_cell.angle_gamma   90.00
#
_symmetry.space_group_name_H-M   'P 1'
#
loop_
_entity.id
_entity.type
_entity.pdbx_description
1 polymer ?
#
loop_
_entity_poly.entity_id
_entity_poly.type
_entity_poly.pdbx_seq_one_letter_code
_entity_poly.pdbx_strand_id
1 'polypeptide(L)'
;EILGERLSCIEWKPQTVLPRHPNGMQIECLDDAGASICKKIFYSTGGGALAVDGGSGKPSGLYALRSLTSILDWTDQTGNPIWGYAVECEGAEILEYMQEVWLAMKAAISRGIKTQGVLPGPLRLPRKAASYYTKARLFDDNIKCAGLLFAYALAVSEENASGGVVVTAPTCGSCGTLPAVLKNLQESMDISDEDILYALLTAGIIGNLVKKNASISGAEVGCQGEVGTACAMAAGAAAQLLGATPRQVEYAAEMGMEHHLGLTCDPVGGTVQIPCIERNAFAATRALNCAEYALLSDGRHRISFDDVVETMKQTGRDMLEDYRETSEGGLAAVYRLPQENQD
;
A
#
# COMPACT_ATOMS: atom_id res chain seq x y z
N GLU A 1 -12.05 17.87 -16.05
CA GLU A 1 -13.50 17.67 -16.20
C GLU A 1 -14.00 16.50 -15.33
N ILE A 2 -14.05 16.64 -14.01
CA ILE A 2 -14.67 15.60 -13.13
C ILE A 2 -15.84 16.19 -12.32
N LEU A 3 -15.87 17.50 -12.14
CA LEU A 3 -16.98 18.23 -11.54
C LEU A 3 -17.60 19.04 -12.68
N GLY A 4 -18.75 18.59 -13.21
CA GLY A 4 -19.36 19.18 -14.42
C GLY A 4 -19.74 20.66 -14.28
N GLU A 5 -20.38 21.22 -15.31
CA GLU A 5 -20.78 22.65 -15.41
C GLU A 5 -21.67 23.18 -14.26
N ARG A 6 -22.09 22.31 -13.33
CA ARG A 6 -22.95 22.62 -12.18
C ARG A 6 -22.21 22.82 -10.86
N LEU A 7 -20.88 22.77 -10.85
CA LEU A 7 -20.10 23.06 -9.65
C LEU A 7 -20.14 24.58 -9.36
N SER A 8 -20.82 24.98 -8.29
CA SER A 8 -20.92 26.38 -7.88
C SER A 8 -19.62 26.91 -7.25
N CYS A 9 -19.03 26.15 -6.33
CA CYS A 9 -17.78 26.52 -5.65
C CYS A 9 -17.09 25.30 -5.01
N ILE A 10 -15.79 25.45 -4.70
CA ILE A 10 -15.03 24.55 -3.82
C ILE A 10 -14.48 25.38 -2.68
N GLU A 11 -14.85 25.03 -1.44
CA GLU A 11 -14.31 25.65 -0.24
C GLU A 11 -13.29 24.72 0.42
N TRP A 12 -12.05 25.18 0.54
CA TRP A 12 -11.00 24.48 1.28
C TRP A 12 -10.97 24.95 2.73
N LYS A 13 -11.19 24.02 3.67
CA LYS A 13 -11.22 24.28 5.13
C LYS A 13 -10.17 23.45 5.86
N PRO A 14 -8.86 23.72 5.67
CA PRO A 14 -7.78 22.88 6.21
C PRO A 14 -7.75 22.83 7.74
N GLN A 15 -8.29 23.86 8.42
CA GLN A 15 -8.35 23.93 9.88
C GLN A 15 -9.61 23.27 10.47
N THR A 16 -10.44 22.62 9.64
CA THR A 16 -11.68 21.99 10.08
C THR A 16 -11.58 20.48 9.98
N VAL A 17 -11.52 19.82 11.14
CA VAL A 17 -11.55 18.36 11.24
C VAL A 17 -12.98 17.90 11.50
N LEU A 18 -13.48 16.99 10.67
CA LEU A 18 -14.81 16.40 10.84
C LEU A 18 -14.78 15.23 11.85
N PRO A 19 -15.87 14.94 12.58
CA PRO A 19 -15.82 14.10 13.78
C PRO A 19 -15.39 12.64 13.59
N ARG A 20 -15.54 12.07 12.39
CA ARG A 20 -15.33 10.63 12.16
C ARG A 20 -13.93 10.29 11.64
N HIS A 21 -13.39 11.10 10.74
CA HIS A 21 -12.11 10.85 10.08
C HIS A 21 -11.56 12.19 9.55
N PRO A 22 -10.23 12.44 9.60
CA PRO A 22 -9.64 13.70 9.17
C PRO A 22 -9.90 14.01 7.69
N ASN A 23 -9.87 13.00 6.83
CA ASN A 23 -10.19 13.14 5.41
C ASN A 23 -11.71 13.14 5.19
N GLY A 24 -12.37 14.26 5.48
CA GLY A 24 -13.80 14.45 5.29
C GLY A 24 -14.13 15.52 4.23
N MET A 25 -15.21 15.30 3.49
CA MET A 25 -15.74 16.23 2.49
C MET A 25 -17.24 16.37 2.67
N GLN A 26 -17.75 17.59 2.59
CA GLN A 26 -19.17 17.89 2.53
C GLN A 26 -19.56 18.24 1.11
N ILE A 27 -20.59 17.58 0.58
CA ILE A 27 -21.25 17.96 -0.67
C ILE A 27 -22.60 18.58 -0.31
N GLU A 28 -22.86 19.77 -0.84
CA GLU A 28 -24.07 20.53 -0.61
C GLU A 28 -24.73 20.87 -1.95
N CYS A 29 -26.00 20.53 -2.10
CA CYS A 29 -26.82 20.91 -3.25
C CYS A 29 -27.52 22.23 -2.94
N LEU A 30 -27.38 23.22 -3.81
CA LEU A 30 -28.09 24.50 -3.70
C LEU A 30 -29.18 24.60 -4.77
N ASP A 31 -30.27 25.30 -4.45
CA ASP A 31 -31.26 25.74 -5.45
C ASP A 31 -30.78 26.98 -6.22
N ASP A 32 -31.57 27.44 -7.20
CA ASP A 32 -31.25 28.61 -8.02
C ASP A 32 -31.17 29.91 -7.20
N ALA A 33 -31.75 29.96 -6.00
CA ALA A 33 -31.67 31.08 -5.07
C ALA A 33 -30.48 30.98 -4.10
N GLY A 34 -29.69 29.91 -4.19
CA GLY A 34 -28.55 29.64 -3.32
C GLY A 34 -28.91 28.99 -1.98
N ALA A 35 -30.16 28.55 -1.78
CA ALA A 35 -30.57 27.87 -0.56
C ALA A 35 -30.19 26.37 -0.60
N SER A 36 -29.70 25.84 0.52
CA SER A 36 -29.33 24.43 0.64
C SER A 36 -30.54 23.51 0.56
N ILE A 37 -30.57 22.67 -0.47
CA ILE A 37 -31.54 21.58 -0.66
C ILE A 37 -31.08 20.31 0.07
N CYS A 38 -29.80 19.98 -0.08
CA CYS A 38 -29.23 18.71 0.33
C CYS A 38 -27.84 18.93 0.92
N LYS A 39 -27.49 18.18 1.97
CA LYS A 39 -26.13 18.20 2.51
C LYS A 39 -25.74 16.80 2.94
N LYS A 40 -24.57 16.34 2.51
CA LYS A 40 -24.07 15.01 2.83
C LYS A 40 -22.57 15.05 3.07
N ILE A 41 -22.15 14.37 4.13
CA ILE A 41 -20.75 14.27 4.52
C ILE A 41 -20.23 12.89 4.13
N PHE A 42 -19.07 12.88 3.49
CA PHE A 42 -18.33 11.72 3.03
C PHE A 42 -16.95 11.72 3.71
N TYR A 43 -16.44 10.53 3.99
CA TYR A 43 -15.11 10.33 4.58
C TYR A 43 -14.31 9.36 3.71
N SER A 44 -13.07 9.73 3.38
CA SER A 44 -12.12 8.82 2.74
C SER A 44 -11.32 8.09 3.83
N THR A 45 -11.61 6.81 4.03
CA THR A 45 -11.11 6.01 5.17
C THR A 45 -9.88 5.16 4.85
N GLY A 46 -9.17 5.48 3.76
CA GLY A 46 -7.98 4.77 3.31
C GLY A 46 -8.25 3.69 2.25
N GLY A 47 -7.26 3.47 1.37
CA GLY A 47 -7.34 2.48 0.28
C GLY A 47 -8.49 2.72 -0.72
N GLY A 48 -8.96 3.97 -0.86
CA GLY A 48 -10.07 4.34 -1.75
C GLY A 48 -11.48 4.09 -1.20
N ALA A 49 -11.62 3.59 0.04
CA ALA A 49 -12.93 3.34 0.64
C ALA A 49 -13.61 4.62 1.14
N LEU A 50 -14.88 4.80 0.77
CA LEU A 50 -15.71 5.94 1.18
C LEU A 50 -16.74 5.53 2.23
N ALA A 51 -16.84 6.29 3.31
CA ALA A 51 -17.91 6.19 4.30
C ALA A 51 -18.82 7.41 4.23
N VAL A 52 -20.11 7.22 4.45
CA VAL A 52 -21.12 8.29 4.49
C VAL A 52 -21.52 8.53 5.93
N ASP A 53 -21.62 9.79 6.34
CA ASP A 53 -22.09 10.14 7.69
C ASP A 53 -23.53 9.66 7.92
N GLY A 54 -23.77 9.02 9.06
CA GLY A 54 -25.05 8.35 9.37
C GLY A 54 -25.33 7.04 8.61
N GLY A 55 -24.45 6.61 7.70
CA GLY A 55 -24.56 5.32 7.00
C GLY A 55 -23.90 4.18 7.78
N SER A 56 -24.65 3.11 8.09
CA SER A 56 -24.09 1.86 8.62
C SER A 56 -23.44 1.03 7.50
N GLY A 57 -22.36 1.54 6.91
CA GLY A 57 -21.54 0.78 5.97
C GLY A 57 -20.73 -0.30 6.69
N LYS A 58 -21.37 -1.37 7.19
CA LYS A 58 -20.65 -2.60 7.50
C LYS A 58 -20.67 -3.46 6.24
N PRO A 59 -19.51 -3.75 5.63
CA PRO A 59 -19.42 -4.82 4.64
C PRO A 59 -19.90 -6.12 5.29
N SER A 60 -20.57 -6.96 4.48
CA SER A 60 -20.96 -8.32 4.83
C SER A 60 -19.78 -9.07 5.44
N GLY A 61 -20.05 -9.93 6.43
CA GLY A 61 -19.04 -10.74 7.12
C GLY A 61 -18.50 -11.88 6.27
N LEU A 62 -18.04 -11.59 5.05
CA LEU A 62 -17.52 -12.57 4.09
C LEU A 62 -16.34 -13.36 4.67
N TYR A 63 -15.38 -12.63 5.24
CA TYR A 63 -14.27 -13.23 5.99
C TYR A 63 -14.64 -13.33 7.47
N ALA A 64 -14.89 -14.56 7.93
CA ALA A 64 -15.28 -14.85 9.31
C ALA A 64 -14.08 -14.81 10.27
N LEU A 65 -12.92 -15.30 9.83
CA LEU A 65 -11.68 -15.33 10.59
C LEU A 65 -11.07 -13.92 10.63
N ARG A 66 -10.62 -13.51 11.82
CA ARG A 66 -10.23 -12.11 12.09
C ARG A 66 -8.77 -11.95 12.48
N SER A 67 -8.00 -13.02 12.54
CA SER A 67 -6.61 -13.01 12.95
C SER A 67 -5.83 -14.00 12.09
N LEU A 68 -4.54 -13.72 11.86
CA LEU A 68 -3.71 -14.65 11.11
C LEU A 68 -3.55 -15.96 11.89
N THR A 69 -3.48 -15.90 13.22
CA THR A 69 -3.54 -17.07 14.11
C THR A 69 -4.75 -17.97 13.79
N SER A 70 -5.95 -17.40 13.66
CA SER A 70 -7.14 -18.20 13.37
C SER A 70 -7.15 -18.79 11.96
N ILE A 71 -6.50 -18.12 11.00
CA ILE A 71 -6.31 -18.65 9.64
C ILE A 71 -5.28 -19.79 9.66
N LEU A 72 -4.20 -19.68 10.44
CA LEU A 72 -3.23 -20.76 10.62
C LEU A 72 -3.87 -22.00 11.24
N ASP A 73 -4.72 -21.84 12.26
CA ASP A 73 -5.49 -22.95 12.84
C ASP A 73 -6.38 -23.62 11.77
N TRP A 74 -6.99 -22.84 10.87
CA TRP A 74 -7.74 -23.37 9.74
C TRP A 74 -6.84 -24.08 8.71
N THR A 75 -5.63 -23.57 8.43
CA THR A 75 -4.66 -24.28 7.56
C THR A 75 -4.21 -25.61 8.16
N ASP A 76 -3.97 -25.66 9.48
CA ASP A 76 -3.57 -26.87 10.20
C ASP A 76 -4.69 -27.92 10.22
N GLN A 77 -5.96 -27.49 10.27
CA GLN A 77 -7.13 -28.38 10.28
C GLN A 77 -7.51 -28.91 8.90
N THR A 78 -7.38 -28.09 7.86
CA THR A 78 -7.85 -28.42 6.50
C THR A 78 -6.75 -28.90 5.57
N GLY A 79 -5.48 -28.57 5.86
CA GLY A 79 -4.34 -28.77 4.97
C GLY A 79 -4.29 -27.78 3.80
N ASN A 80 -5.21 -26.82 3.72
CA ASN A 80 -5.22 -25.80 2.68
C ASN A 80 -4.21 -24.68 3.00
N PRO A 81 -3.62 -24.05 1.96
CA PRO A 81 -2.75 -22.88 2.13
C PRO A 81 -3.56 -21.61 2.45
N ILE A 82 -2.88 -20.55 2.92
CA ILE A 82 -3.51 -19.27 3.29
C ILE A 82 -4.37 -18.68 2.16
N TRP A 83 -3.88 -18.68 0.92
CA TRP A 83 -4.65 -18.21 -0.24
C TRP A 83 -5.93 -19.02 -0.49
N GLY A 84 -5.95 -20.29 -0.07
CA GLY A 84 -7.12 -21.16 -0.16
C GLY A 84 -8.28 -20.63 0.67
N TYR A 85 -8.00 -19.92 1.77
CA TYR A 85 -9.04 -19.29 2.58
C TYR A 85 -9.76 -18.17 1.81
N ALA A 86 -9.03 -17.41 0.99
CA ALA A 86 -9.64 -16.40 0.14
C ALA A 86 -10.55 -17.04 -0.92
N VAL A 87 -10.13 -18.14 -1.54
CA VAL A 87 -10.93 -18.88 -2.51
C VAL A 87 -12.17 -19.51 -1.85
N GLU A 88 -12.07 -20.02 -0.63
CA GLU A 88 -13.23 -20.53 0.13
C GLU A 88 -14.27 -19.43 0.39
N CYS A 89 -13.82 -18.21 0.68
CA CYS A 89 -14.70 -17.08 0.98
C CYS A 89 -15.31 -16.43 -0.27
N GLU A 90 -14.51 -16.23 -1.33
CA GLU A 90 -14.88 -15.44 -2.51
C GLU A 90 -15.35 -16.28 -3.71
N GLY A 91 -15.05 -17.58 -3.73
CA GLY A 91 -15.20 -18.44 -4.91
C GLY A 91 -13.95 -18.45 -5.79
N ALA A 92 -13.90 -19.38 -6.76
CA ALA A 92 -12.76 -19.54 -7.66
C ALA A 92 -12.63 -18.36 -8.65
N GLU A 93 -13.73 -17.65 -8.89
CA GLU A 93 -13.84 -16.50 -9.78
C GLU A 93 -12.96 -15.32 -9.32
N ILE A 94 -12.55 -15.29 -8.04
CA ILE A 94 -11.62 -14.28 -7.53
C ILE A 94 -10.28 -14.28 -8.29
N LEU A 95 -9.87 -15.44 -8.84
CA LEU A 95 -8.63 -15.55 -9.63
C LEU A 95 -8.71 -14.76 -10.93
N GLU A 96 -9.90 -14.64 -11.55
CA GLU A 96 -10.08 -13.82 -12.74
C GLU A 96 -9.83 -12.34 -12.41
N TYR A 97 -10.32 -11.86 -11.26
CA TYR A 97 -10.04 -10.51 -10.78
C TYR A 97 -8.56 -10.33 -10.41
N MET A 98 -7.92 -11.33 -9.78
CA MET A 98 -6.48 -11.28 -9.50
C MET A 98 -5.64 -11.20 -10.79
N GLN A 99 -6.09 -11.85 -11.87
CA GLN A 99 -5.43 -11.74 -13.18
C GLN A 99 -5.51 -10.31 -13.72
N GLU A 100 -6.67 -9.64 -13.62
CA GLU A 100 -6.80 -8.22 -14.01
C GLU A 100 -5.86 -7.33 -13.19
N VAL A 101 -5.83 -7.53 -11.87
CA VAL A 101 -4.93 -6.85 -10.94
C VAL A 101 -3.47 -7.04 -11.36
N TRP A 102 -3.06 -8.28 -11.64
CA TRP A 102 -1.69 -8.59 -12.01
C TRP A 102 -1.30 -7.97 -13.35
N LEU A 103 -2.19 -8.00 -14.34
CA LEU A 103 -1.96 -7.36 -15.63
C LEU A 103 -1.79 -5.85 -15.49
N ALA A 104 -2.60 -5.19 -14.66
CA ALA A 104 -2.47 -3.76 -14.38
C ALA A 104 -1.15 -3.43 -13.67
N MET A 105 -0.73 -4.24 -12.70
CA MET A 105 0.57 -4.14 -12.02
C MET A 105 1.74 -4.27 -13.01
N LYS A 106 1.75 -5.30 -13.86
CA LYS A 106 2.76 -5.50 -14.92
C LYS A 106 2.79 -4.32 -15.89
N ALA A 107 1.63 -3.79 -16.26
CA ALA A 107 1.52 -2.64 -17.15
C ALA A 107 2.13 -1.38 -16.52
N ALA A 108 1.88 -1.12 -15.23
CA ALA A 108 2.48 0.01 -14.52
C ALA A 108 4.01 -0.09 -14.47
N ILE A 109 4.56 -1.27 -14.16
CA ILE A 109 6.02 -1.50 -14.21
C ILE A 109 6.56 -1.23 -15.61
N SER A 110 5.95 -1.83 -16.64
CA SER A 110 6.38 -1.72 -18.04
C SER A 110 6.40 -0.29 -18.56
N ARG A 111 5.44 0.55 -18.15
CA ARG A 111 5.45 1.98 -18.45
C ARG A 111 6.55 2.70 -17.68
N GLY A 112 6.60 2.54 -16.36
CA GLY A 112 7.54 3.27 -15.50
C GLY A 112 9.02 3.02 -15.83
N ILE A 113 9.42 1.80 -16.20
CA ILE A 113 10.81 1.50 -16.60
C ILE A 113 11.21 2.09 -17.97
N LYS A 114 10.25 2.60 -18.75
CA LYS A 114 10.48 3.22 -20.08
C LYS A 114 10.35 4.75 -20.04
N THR A 115 9.51 5.27 -19.14
CA THR A 115 9.22 6.71 -19.06
C THR A 115 10.41 7.47 -18.45
N GLN A 116 10.85 8.50 -19.17
CA GLN A 116 11.87 9.46 -18.70
C GLN A 116 11.23 10.82 -18.41
N GLY A 117 11.99 11.71 -17.77
CA GLY A 117 11.58 13.08 -17.50
C GLY A 117 11.45 13.38 -16.03
N VAL A 118 10.62 14.38 -15.72
CA VAL A 118 10.47 14.95 -14.38
C VAL A 118 9.03 14.77 -13.91
N LEU A 119 8.85 14.39 -12.65
CA LEU A 119 7.52 14.24 -12.04
C LEU A 119 6.82 15.61 -11.94
N PRO A 120 5.48 15.64 -12.08
CA PRO A 120 4.72 16.88 -11.92
C PRO A 120 4.78 17.38 -10.46
N GLY A 121 4.40 18.64 -10.25
CA GLY A 121 4.39 19.26 -8.93
C GLY A 121 5.67 20.04 -8.58
N PRO A 122 5.71 20.64 -7.37
CA PRO A 122 6.69 21.66 -7.01
C PRO A 122 8.12 21.10 -6.83
N LEU A 123 8.26 19.80 -6.54
CA LEU A 123 9.57 19.18 -6.30
C LEU A 123 10.38 18.97 -7.57
N ARG A 124 9.73 18.93 -8.75
CA ARG A 124 10.38 18.67 -10.04
C ARG A 124 11.38 17.49 -9.96
N LEU A 125 10.97 16.42 -9.28
CA LEU A 125 11.83 15.26 -9.02
C LEU A 125 12.07 14.46 -10.31
N PRO A 126 13.31 14.17 -10.71
CA PRO A 126 13.58 13.37 -11.90
C PRO A 126 13.15 11.92 -11.70
N ARG A 127 12.55 11.32 -12.73
CA ARG A 127 12.29 9.89 -12.81
C ARG A 127 13.61 9.11 -12.86
N LYS A 128 13.72 8.06 -12.06
CA LYS A 128 14.92 7.23 -11.89
C LYS A 128 14.71 5.80 -12.35
N ALA A 129 13.48 5.29 -12.41
CA ALA A 129 13.18 3.90 -12.72
C ALA A 129 13.86 3.39 -14.01
N ALA A 130 13.75 4.14 -15.11
CA ALA A 130 14.39 3.77 -16.38
C ALA A 130 15.92 3.69 -16.27
N SER A 131 16.55 4.63 -15.58
CA SER A 131 18.02 4.61 -15.38
C SER A 131 18.45 3.42 -14.52
N TYR A 132 17.71 3.14 -13.45
CA TYR A 132 17.97 2.00 -12.56
C TYR A 132 17.82 0.69 -13.32
N TYR A 133 16.75 0.53 -14.10
CA TYR A 133 16.51 -0.65 -14.92
C TYR A 133 17.65 -0.91 -15.92
N THR A 134 18.09 0.12 -16.66
CA THR A 134 19.22 -0.01 -17.60
C THR A 134 20.51 -0.36 -16.87
N LYS A 135 20.84 0.32 -15.77
CA LYS A 135 22.09 0.08 -15.02
C LYS A 135 22.12 -1.29 -14.35
N ALA A 136 21.02 -1.72 -13.72
CA ALA A 136 20.94 -3.00 -13.03
C ALA A 136 21.29 -4.19 -13.95
N ARG A 137 20.84 -4.12 -15.22
CA ARG A 137 21.10 -5.16 -16.22
C ARG A 137 22.56 -5.25 -16.70
N LEU A 138 23.42 -4.30 -16.32
CA LEU A 138 24.85 -4.32 -16.63
C LEU A 138 25.68 -5.04 -15.57
N PHE A 139 25.09 -5.36 -14.40
CA PHE A 139 25.78 -6.02 -13.31
C PHE A 139 25.50 -7.52 -13.29
N ASP A 140 26.33 -8.25 -12.54
CA ASP A 140 26.14 -9.67 -12.22
C ASP A 140 24.92 -9.89 -11.31
N ASP A 141 24.53 -11.16 -11.15
CA ASP A 141 23.19 -11.55 -10.70
C ASP A 141 22.74 -10.94 -9.36
N ASN A 142 23.59 -10.85 -8.34
CA ASN A 142 23.19 -10.29 -7.04
C ASN A 142 22.82 -8.79 -7.13
N ILE A 143 23.68 -8.00 -7.78
CA ILE A 143 23.45 -6.55 -7.94
C ILE A 143 22.33 -6.32 -8.94
N LYS A 144 22.23 -7.16 -9.98
CA LYS A 144 21.14 -7.12 -10.95
C LYS A 144 19.79 -7.39 -10.29
N CYS A 145 19.68 -8.42 -9.45
CA CYS A 145 18.44 -8.76 -8.75
C CYS A 145 17.94 -7.59 -7.89
N ALA A 146 18.80 -7.06 -7.00
CA ALA A 146 18.45 -5.91 -6.16
C ALA A 146 18.15 -4.65 -7.00
N GLY A 147 18.95 -4.39 -8.04
CA GLY A 147 18.77 -3.25 -8.94
C GLY A 147 17.45 -3.29 -9.71
N LEU A 148 17.02 -4.47 -10.16
CA LEU A 148 15.72 -4.67 -10.83
C LEU A 148 14.56 -4.49 -9.84
N LEU A 149 14.69 -5.00 -8.62
CA LEU A 149 13.70 -4.81 -7.57
C LEU A 149 13.47 -3.31 -7.29
N PHE A 150 14.56 -2.54 -7.13
CA PHE A 150 14.47 -1.08 -7.01
C PHE A 150 13.82 -0.44 -8.24
N ALA A 151 14.24 -0.84 -9.45
CA ALA A 151 13.70 -0.28 -10.67
C ALA A 151 12.18 -0.50 -10.79
N TYR A 152 11.68 -1.68 -10.41
CA TYR A 152 10.25 -2.00 -10.46
C TYR A 152 9.44 -1.23 -9.43
N ALA A 153 9.93 -1.10 -8.19
CA ALA A 153 9.25 -0.34 -7.16
C ALA A 153 9.19 1.16 -7.51
N LEU A 154 10.30 1.71 -8.02
CA LEU A 154 10.37 3.08 -8.51
C LEU A 154 9.43 3.29 -9.71
N ALA A 155 9.40 2.35 -10.66
CA ALA A 155 8.56 2.46 -11.86
C ALA A 155 7.08 2.68 -11.51
N VAL A 156 6.53 1.85 -10.63
CA VAL A 156 5.12 1.97 -10.24
C VAL A 156 4.87 3.23 -9.39
N SER A 157 5.79 3.56 -8.48
CA SER A 157 5.65 4.75 -7.62
C SER A 157 5.74 6.06 -8.41
N GLU A 158 6.59 6.11 -9.44
CA GLU A 158 6.73 7.26 -10.35
C GLU A 158 5.53 7.40 -11.29
N GLU A 159 4.93 6.28 -11.73
CA GLU A 159 3.66 6.29 -12.46
C GLU A 159 2.53 6.84 -11.59
N ASN A 160 2.42 6.40 -10.34
CA ASN A 160 1.46 6.95 -9.37
C ASN A 160 1.65 8.46 -9.19
N ALA A 161 2.88 8.90 -8.93
CA ALA A 161 3.19 10.31 -8.73
C ALA A 161 2.92 11.18 -9.97
N SER A 162 2.74 10.57 -11.14
CA SER A 162 2.39 11.25 -12.40
C SER A 162 0.92 11.14 -12.79
N GLY A 163 0.07 10.56 -11.93
CA GLY A 163 -1.35 10.33 -12.21
C GLY A 163 -1.62 9.19 -13.19
N GLY A 164 -0.65 8.28 -13.37
CA GLY A 164 -0.82 7.06 -14.16
C GLY A 164 -1.69 6.02 -13.45
N VAL A 165 -2.17 5.03 -14.21
CA VAL A 165 -2.98 3.93 -13.66
C VAL A 165 -2.10 2.98 -12.84
N VAL A 166 -2.38 2.85 -11.55
CA VAL A 166 -1.71 1.93 -10.62
C VAL A 166 -2.74 1.11 -9.85
N VAL A 167 -2.30 0.01 -9.24
CA VAL A 167 -3.12 -0.80 -8.33
C VAL A 167 -2.74 -0.48 -6.90
N THR A 168 -3.72 -0.24 -6.04
CA THR A 168 -3.50 -0.03 -4.60
C THR A 168 -2.95 -1.29 -3.93
N ALA A 169 -1.89 -1.16 -3.12
CA ALA A 169 -1.31 -2.28 -2.38
C ALA A 169 -0.68 -1.86 -1.04
N PRO A 170 -1.47 -1.57 0.02
CA PRO A 170 -2.92 -1.41 0.01
C PRO A 170 -3.38 0.02 -0.34
N THR A 171 -2.47 0.97 -0.52
CA THR A 171 -2.80 2.35 -0.97
C THR A 171 -2.06 2.71 -2.26
N CYS A 172 -2.37 3.86 -2.84
CA CYS A 172 -1.60 4.42 -3.95
C CYS A 172 -0.19 4.85 -3.51
N GLY A 173 0.00 5.24 -2.26
CA GLY A 173 1.32 5.64 -1.73
C GLY A 173 2.30 4.47 -1.59
N SER A 174 1.79 3.24 -1.43
CA SER A 174 2.57 2.01 -1.27
C SER A 174 2.47 1.04 -2.46
N CYS A 175 1.92 1.50 -3.58
CA CYS A 175 1.56 0.65 -4.73
C CYS A 175 2.73 -0.03 -5.43
N GLY A 176 3.96 0.44 -5.23
CA GLY A 176 5.15 -0.12 -5.88
C GLY A 176 5.74 -1.34 -5.17
N THR A 177 5.44 -1.54 -3.89
CA THR A 177 6.11 -2.55 -3.06
C THR A 177 5.78 -3.98 -3.51
N LEU A 178 4.50 -4.35 -3.49
CA LEU A 178 4.02 -5.69 -3.85
C LEU A 178 4.34 -6.09 -5.30
N PRO A 179 4.01 -5.28 -6.34
CA PRO A 179 4.27 -5.69 -7.72
C PRO A 179 5.77 -5.80 -8.04
N ALA A 180 6.63 -5.01 -7.38
CA ALA A 180 8.07 -5.12 -7.55
C ALA A 180 8.60 -6.47 -7.09
N VAL A 181 8.19 -6.92 -5.89
CA VAL A 181 8.59 -8.22 -5.32
C VAL A 181 8.08 -9.37 -6.20
N LEU A 182 6.80 -9.35 -6.56
CA LEU A 182 6.20 -10.39 -7.41
C LEU A 182 6.87 -10.47 -8.79
N LYS A 183 7.12 -9.32 -9.43
CA LYS A 183 7.77 -9.29 -10.74
C LYS A 183 9.23 -9.75 -10.68
N ASN A 184 9.95 -9.35 -9.63
CA ASN A 184 11.33 -9.76 -9.42
C ASN A 184 11.44 -11.27 -9.24
N LEU A 185 10.63 -11.86 -8.34
CA LEU A 185 10.58 -13.31 -8.13
C LEU A 185 10.15 -14.06 -9.39
N GLN A 186 9.11 -13.57 -10.09
CA GLN A 186 8.63 -14.15 -11.33
C GLN A 186 9.76 -14.31 -12.36
N GLU A 187 10.57 -13.28 -12.56
CA GLU A 187 11.64 -13.31 -13.55
C GLU A 187 12.87 -14.09 -13.07
N SER A 188 13.19 -14.05 -11.78
CA SER A 188 14.38 -14.74 -11.26
C SER A 188 14.19 -16.24 -11.10
N MET A 189 12.95 -16.70 -10.91
CA MET A 189 12.63 -18.10 -10.58
C MET A 189 11.66 -18.77 -11.57
N ASP A 190 11.30 -18.09 -12.66
CA ASP A 190 10.38 -18.59 -13.70
C ASP A 190 9.01 -19.03 -13.14
N ILE A 191 8.47 -18.24 -12.21
CA ILE A 191 7.19 -18.51 -11.54
C ILE A 191 6.03 -18.24 -12.51
N SER A 192 5.05 -19.15 -12.54
CA SER A 192 3.89 -19.04 -13.41
C SER A 192 3.00 -17.83 -13.05
N ASP A 193 2.25 -17.30 -14.02
CA ASP A 193 1.26 -16.25 -13.71
C ASP A 193 0.21 -16.76 -12.70
N GLU A 194 -0.15 -18.04 -12.74
CA GLU A 194 -1.11 -18.68 -11.81
C GLU A 194 -0.62 -18.62 -10.35
N ASP A 195 0.64 -18.97 -10.11
CA ASP A 195 1.23 -18.90 -8.77
C ASP A 195 1.29 -17.47 -8.23
N ILE A 196 1.48 -16.48 -9.12
CA ILE A 196 1.39 -15.07 -8.76
C ILE A 196 -0.03 -14.69 -8.31
N LEU A 197 -1.08 -15.26 -8.92
CA LEU A 197 -2.46 -15.01 -8.49
C LEU A 197 -2.70 -15.55 -7.07
N TYR A 198 -2.21 -16.76 -6.77
CA TYR A 198 -2.27 -17.29 -5.41
C TYR A 198 -1.47 -16.44 -4.42
N ALA A 199 -0.33 -15.90 -4.82
CA ALA A 199 0.48 -15.02 -3.98
C ALA A 199 -0.24 -13.68 -3.71
N LEU A 200 -0.94 -13.13 -4.70
CA LEU A 200 -1.78 -11.93 -4.56
C LEU A 200 -2.94 -12.16 -3.57
N LEU A 201 -3.54 -13.35 -3.55
CA LEU A 201 -4.58 -13.70 -2.56
C LEU A 201 -4.01 -13.74 -1.14
N THR A 202 -2.83 -14.34 -0.93
CA THR A 202 -2.16 -14.32 0.38
C THR A 202 -1.80 -12.90 0.83
N ALA A 203 -1.26 -12.08 -0.07
CA ALA A 203 -1.06 -10.65 0.20
C ALA A 203 -2.39 -9.96 0.57
N GLY A 204 -3.47 -10.27 -0.14
CA GLY A 204 -4.81 -9.75 0.12
C GLY A 204 -5.34 -10.09 1.52
N ILE A 205 -5.17 -11.34 1.97
CA ILE A 205 -5.52 -11.77 3.33
C ILE A 205 -4.76 -10.96 4.38
N ILE A 206 -3.43 -10.84 4.24
CA ILE A 206 -2.59 -10.08 5.17
C ILE A 206 -3.04 -8.60 5.22
N GLY A 207 -3.22 -7.96 4.07
CA GLY A 207 -3.68 -6.58 3.99
C GLY A 207 -5.07 -6.37 4.58
N ASN A 208 -5.99 -7.30 4.35
CA ASN A 208 -7.33 -7.27 4.92
C ASN A 208 -7.32 -7.36 6.45
N LEU A 209 -6.45 -8.19 7.03
CA LEU A 209 -6.30 -8.29 8.49
C LEU A 209 -5.82 -6.97 9.10
N VAL A 210 -4.81 -6.31 8.49
CA VAL A 210 -4.35 -4.99 8.97
C VAL A 210 -5.46 -3.95 8.88
N LYS A 211 -6.13 -3.86 7.72
CA LYS A 211 -7.25 -2.93 7.52
C LYS A 211 -8.40 -3.16 8.50
N LYS A 212 -8.68 -4.43 8.81
CA LYS A 212 -9.81 -4.81 9.68
C LYS A 212 -9.53 -4.51 11.15
N ASN A 213 -8.32 -4.81 11.62
CA ASN A 213 -7.98 -4.79 13.04
C ASN A 213 -7.35 -3.48 13.48
N ALA A 214 -6.80 -2.71 12.54
CA ALA A 214 -6.19 -1.42 12.76
C ALA A 214 -6.66 -0.39 11.71
N SER A 215 -5.77 0.11 10.86
CA SER A 215 -6.07 1.00 9.74
C SER A 215 -4.97 0.92 8.68
N ILE A 216 -5.31 1.27 7.45
CA ILE A 216 -4.36 1.48 6.34
C ILE A 216 -4.32 2.96 5.90
N SER A 217 -4.91 3.86 6.69
CA SER A 217 -4.96 5.29 6.43
C SER A 217 -3.70 5.96 6.98
N GLY A 218 -2.91 6.59 6.10
CA GLY A 218 -1.74 7.38 6.51
C GLY A 218 -2.09 8.48 7.51
N ALA A 219 -3.27 9.08 7.35
CA ALA A 219 -3.84 10.07 8.26
C ALA A 219 -4.22 9.53 9.66
N GLU A 220 -4.41 8.23 9.84
CA GLU A 220 -4.77 7.64 11.15
C GLU A 220 -3.59 7.00 11.87
N VAL A 221 -2.74 6.27 11.14
CA VAL A 221 -1.70 5.43 11.74
C VAL A 221 -0.31 5.68 11.16
N GLY A 222 -0.14 6.69 10.29
CA GLY A 222 1.12 6.95 9.62
C GLY A 222 1.45 5.94 8.51
N CYS A 223 2.67 6.02 7.98
CA CYS A 223 3.08 5.27 6.81
C CYS A 223 3.35 3.79 7.13
N GLN A 224 3.44 3.42 8.40
CA GLN A 224 3.39 2.02 8.85
C GLN A 224 2.09 1.32 8.38
N GLY A 225 0.95 2.03 8.36
CA GLY A 225 -0.31 1.46 7.87
C GLY A 225 -0.38 1.32 6.36
N GLU A 226 0.49 2.00 5.62
CA GLU A 226 0.55 1.97 4.16
C GLU A 226 1.72 1.11 3.67
N VAL A 227 2.94 1.64 3.77
CA VAL A 227 4.16 0.97 3.33
C VAL A 227 4.52 -0.20 4.23
N GLY A 228 4.29 -0.11 5.54
CA GLY A 228 4.50 -1.24 6.46
C GLY A 228 3.55 -2.41 6.13
N THR A 229 2.27 -2.12 5.91
CA THR A 229 1.31 -3.11 5.41
C THR A 229 1.73 -3.69 4.06
N ALA A 230 2.15 -2.86 3.11
CA ALA A 230 2.61 -3.33 1.80
C ALA A 230 3.84 -4.24 1.92
N CYS A 231 4.76 -3.94 2.83
CA CYS A 231 5.91 -4.78 3.13
C CYS A 231 5.47 -6.13 3.70
N ALA A 232 4.56 -6.15 4.67
CA ALA A 232 4.01 -7.39 5.23
C ALA A 232 3.29 -8.25 4.18
N MET A 233 2.45 -7.63 3.36
CA MET A 233 1.75 -8.27 2.24
C MET A 233 2.74 -8.91 1.26
N ALA A 234 3.75 -8.15 0.85
CA ALA A 234 4.77 -8.62 -0.09
C ALA A 234 5.67 -9.70 0.51
N ALA A 235 5.99 -9.62 1.80
CA ALA A 235 6.82 -10.60 2.49
C ALA A 235 6.10 -11.96 2.60
N GLY A 236 4.82 -11.95 2.99
CA GLY A 236 4.02 -13.18 3.04
C GLY A 236 3.82 -13.81 1.66
N ALA A 237 3.53 -13.00 0.64
CA ALA A 237 3.40 -13.46 -0.74
C ALA A 237 4.72 -14.03 -1.28
N ALA A 238 5.85 -13.37 -1.02
CA ALA A 238 7.17 -13.86 -1.39
C ALA A 238 7.50 -15.18 -0.69
N ALA A 239 7.27 -15.27 0.62
CA ALA A 239 7.53 -16.50 1.38
C ALA A 239 6.75 -17.68 0.80
N GLN A 240 5.47 -17.49 0.48
CA GLN A 240 4.67 -18.52 -0.19
C GLN A 240 5.28 -18.97 -1.52
N LEU A 241 5.65 -18.02 -2.38
CA LEU A 241 6.26 -18.31 -3.68
C LEU A 241 7.59 -19.07 -3.55
N LEU A 242 8.31 -18.85 -2.45
CA LEU A 242 9.55 -19.55 -2.12
C LEU A 242 9.34 -20.93 -1.48
N GLY A 243 8.08 -21.39 -1.34
CA GLY A 243 7.75 -22.70 -0.79
C GLY A 243 7.71 -22.75 0.74
N ALA A 244 7.54 -21.60 1.39
CA ALA A 244 7.43 -21.54 2.85
C ALA A 244 6.14 -22.19 3.37
N THR A 245 6.22 -22.75 4.58
CA THR A 245 5.03 -23.22 5.32
C THR A 245 4.14 -22.04 5.75
N PRO A 246 2.84 -22.25 6.07
CA PRO A 246 1.96 -21.18 6.55
C PRO A 246 2.54 -20.39 7.74
N ARG A 247 3.23 -21.06 8.66
CA ARG A 247 3.90 -20.42 9.81
C ARG A 247 5.08 -19.53 9.40
N GLN A 248 5.85 -19.94 8.40
CA GLN A 248 6.90 -19.09 7.84
C GLN A 248 6.33 -17.91 7.04
N VAL A 249 5.15 -18.09 6.40
CA VAL A 249 4.43 -16.98 5.75
C VAL A 249 3.98 -15.94 6.78
N GLU A 250 3.42 -16.38 7.93
CA GLU A 250 3.14 -15.50 9.06
C GLU A 250 4.41 -14.77 9.51
N TYR A 251 5.49 -15.50 9.76
CA TYR A 251 6.73 -14.91 10.26
C TYR A 251 7.31 -13.84 9.30
N ALA A 252 7.26 -14.11 7.99
CA ALA A 252 7.67 -13.14 6.99
C ALA A 252 6.80 -11.87 7.02
N ALA A 253 5.47 -12.03 7.09
CA ALA A 253 4.53 -10.91 7.16
C ALA A 253 4.70 -10.10 8.46
N GLU A 254 4.95 -10.79 9.57
CA GLU A 254 5.21 -10.24 10.90
C GLU A 254 6.43 -9.32 10.88
N MET A 255 7.60 -9.83 10.50
CA MET A 255 8.81 -9.00 10.35
C MET A 255 8.62 -7.84 9.37
N GLY A 256 7.85 -8.06 8.30
CA GLY A 256 7.51 -7.04 7.32
C GLY A 256 6.82 -5.83 7.94
N MET A 257 5.88 -6.06 8.87
CA MET A 257 5.24 -4.99 9.64
C MET A 257 6.13 -4.49 10.78
N GLU A 258 6.77 -5.39 11.54
CA GLU A 258 7.57 -5.08 12.72
C GLU A 258 8.65 -4.03 12.40
N HIS A 259 9.36 -4.22 11.28
CA HIS A 259 10.42 -3.32 10.84
C HIS A 259 9.94 -1.95 10.34
N HIS A 260 8.63 -1.70 10.34
CA HIS A 260 8.02 -0.42 9.98
C HIS A 260 7.22 0.22 11.12
N LEU A 261 7.17 -0.40 12.31
CA LEU A 261 6.46 0.17 13.47
C LEU A 261 7.02 1.56 13.82
N GLY A 262 6.11 2.52 14.00
CA GLY A 262 6.41 3.92 14.28
C GLY A 262 6.69 4.79 13.04
N LEU A 263 6.62 4.24 11.82
CA LEU A 263 6.89 5.00 10.61
C LEU A 263 5.81 6.07 10.33
N THR A 264 6.21 7.34 10.42
CA THR A 264 5.37 8.53 10.21
C THR A 264 5.02 8.78 8.74
N CYS A 265 3.95 9.52 8.46
CA CYS A 265 3.51 9.86 7.10
C CYS A 265 3.52 11.37 6.85
N ASP A 266 4.71 11.97 6.75
CA ASP A 266 4.84 13.41 6.53
C ASP A 266 5.62 13.69 5.24
N PRO A 267 4.95 13.67 4.08
CA PRO A 267 5.60 13.83 2.78
C PRO A 267 5.94 15.28 2.45
N VAL A 268 7.08 15.49 1.78
CA VAL A 268 7.53 16.83 1.39
C VAL A 268 6.54 17.47 0.42
N GLY A 269 6.09 18.67 0.78
CA GLY A 269 5.14 19.46 0.00
C GLY A 269 3.76 18.80 -0.17
N GLY A 270 3.40 17.84 0.68
CA GLY A 270 2.15 17.09 0.56
C GLY A 270 2.05 16.22 -0.68
N THR A 271 3.19 15.91 -1.31
CA THR A 271 3.23 15.13 -2.54
C THR A 271 3.61 13.68 -2.26
N VAL A 272 2.98 12.74 -2.97
CA VAL A 272 3.33 11.31 -2.90
C VAL A 272 4.62 11.03 -3.71
N GLN A 273 5.71 11.74 -3.36
CA GLN A 273 7.01 11.67 -4.01
C GLN A 273 8.13 11.38 -3.00
N ILE A 274 8.40 12.32 -2.09
CA ILE A 274 9.45 12.19 -1.08
C ILE A 274 8.80 12.13 0.31
N PRO A 275 9.08 11.11 1.15
CA PRO A 275 9.93 9.95 0.92
C PRO A 275 9.20 8.73 0.29
N CYS A 276 7.97 8.90 -0.20
CA CYS A 276 7.09 7.78 -0.60
C CYS A 276 7.70 6.86 -1.68
N ILE A 277 8.35 7.43 -2.70
CA ILE A 277 8.93 6.67 -3.81
C ILE A 277 10.07 5.77 -3.32
N GLU A 278 11.00 6.30 -2.53
CA GLU A 278 12.12 5.51 -2.00
C GLU A 278 11.66 4.48 -0.96
N ARG A 279 10.65 4.82 -0.14
CA ARG A 279 10.07 3.90 0.84
C ARG A 279 9.55 2.62 0.19
N ASN A 280 8.93 2.69 -0.99
CA ASN A 280 8.49 1.50 -1.73
C ASN A 280 9.66 0.60 -2.14
N ALA A 281 10.77 1.18 -2.60
CA ALA A 281 11.95 0.42 -3.03
C ALA A 281 12.61 -0.33 -1.85
N PHE A 282 12.74 0.34 -0.71
CA PHE A 282 13.31 -0.28 0.49
C PHE A 282 12.34 -1.26 1.17
N ALA A 283 11.03 -0.98 1.15
CA ALA A 283 10.02 -1.92 1.63
C ALA A 283 9.98 -3.19 0.79
N ALA A 284 10.10 -3.09 -0.54
CA ALA A 284 10.18 -4.26 -1.42
C ALA A 284 11.41 -5.13 -1.11
N THR A 285 12.57 -4.49 -0.88
CA THR A 285 13.80 -5.20 -0.49
C THR A 285 13.65 -5.85 0.88
N ARG A 286 13.09 -5.12 1.84
CA ARG A 286 12.84 -5.65 3.18
C ARG A 286 11.91 -6.85 3.13
N ALA A 287 10.84 -6.79 2.35
CA ALA A 287 9.88 -7.86 2.18
C ALA A 287 10.55 -9.15 1.66
N LEU A 288 11.41 -9.03 0.65
CA LEU A 288 12.15 -10.17 0.12
C LEU A 288 13.10 -10.75 1.18
N ASN A 289 13.83 -9.91 1.92
CA ASN A 289 14.71 -10.40 2.99
C ASN A 289 13.95 -11.05 4.15
N CYS A 290 12.77 -10.56 4.51
CA CYS A 290 11.90 -11.19 5.50
C CYS A 290 11.45 -12.58 5.02
N ALA A 291 11.08 -12.72 3.75
CA ALA A 291 10.71 -14.00 3.16
C ALA A 291 11.89 -14.99 3.15
N GLU A 292 13.07 -14.56 2.69
CA GLU A 292 14.29 -15.37 2.69
C GLU A 292 14.69 -15.81 4.12
N TYR A 293 14.64 -14.88 5.07
CA TYR A 293 14.95 -15.17 6.47
C TYR A 293 13.97 -16.17 7.07
N ALA A 294 12.67 -15.97 6.88
CA ALA A 294 11.65 -16.88 7.37
C ALA A 294 11.78 -18.27 6.75
N LEU A 295 12.07 -18.37 5.44
CA LEU A 295 12.28 -19.63 4.74
C LEU A 295 13.46 -20.44 5.30
N LEU A 296 14.56 -19.78 5.64
CA LEU A 296 15.75 -20.42 6.22
C LEU A 296 15.58 -20.76 7.72
N SER A 297 14.54 -20.21 8.35
CA SER A 297 14.19 -20.52 9.74
C SER A 297 13.34 -21.79 9.84
N ASP A 298 13.08 -22.25 11.07
CA ASP A 298 12.11 -23.31 11.35
C ASP A 298 10.66 -22.80 11.49
N GLY A 299 10.42 -21.52 11.15
CA GLY A 299 9.11 -20.87 11.22
C GLY A 299 8.63 -20.54 12.63
N ARG A 300 9.42 -20.81 13.69
CA ARG A 300 9.03 -20.48 15.06
C ARG A 300 9.52 -19.08 15.42
N HIS A 301 8.60 -18.24 15.89
CA HIS A 301 8.87 -16.93 16.45
C HIS A 301 7.93 -16.66 17.63
N ARG A 302 8.25 -15.64 18.45
CA ARG A 302 7.50 -15.38 19.70
C ARG A 302 6.40 -14.35 19.57
N ILE A 303 6.57 -13.41 18.64
CA ILE A 303 5.65 -12.29 18.44
C ILE A 303 4.79 -12.65 17.24
N SER A 304 3.48 -12.80 17.41
CA SER A 304 2.60 -13.16 16.29
C SER A 304 2.38 -11.98 15.35
N PHE A 305 1.92 -12.23 14.12
CA PHE A 305 1.51 -11.15 13.23
C PHE A 305 0.41 -10.29 13.84
N ASP A 306 -0.51 -10.92 14.58
CA ASP A 306 -1.62 -10.25 15.25
C ASP A 306 -1.13 -9.28 16.34
N ASP A 307 -0.10 -9.65 17.10
CA ASP A 307 0.53 -8.79 18.13
C ASP A 307 1.17 -7.55 17.49
N VAL A 308 1.84 -7.71 16.35
CA VAL A 308 2.47 -6.59 15.63
C VAL A 308 1.41 -5.65 15.06
N VAL A 309 0.29 -6.17 14.53
CA VAL A 309 -0.82 -5.34 14.04
C VAL A 309 -1.47 -4.54 15.17
N GLU A 310 -1.66 -5.14 16.35
CA GLU A 310 -2.16 -4.42 17.53
C GLU A 310 -1.15 -3.37 18.02
N THR A 311 0.15 -3.68 17.98
CA THR A 311 1.21 -2.71 18.27
C THR A 311 1.17 -1.54 17.29
N MET A 312 1.06 -1.80 15.98
CA MET A 312 0.93 -0.77 14.93
C MET A 312 -0.27 0.16 15.17
N LYS A 313 -1.38 -0.41 15.63
CA LYS A 313 -2.58 0.37 15.97
C LYS A 313 -2.35 1.29 17.17
N GLN A 314 -1.68 0.80 18.20
CA GLN A 314 -1.36 1.58 19.39
C GLN A 314 -0.36 2.70 19.06
N THR A 315 0.73 2.38 18.36
CA THR A 315 1.70 3.40 17.92
C THR A 315 1.07 4.44 17.01
N GLY A 316 0.14 4.05 16.14
CA GLY A 316 -0.60 4.97 15.29
C GLY A 316 -1.48 5.94 16.08
N ARG A 317 -2.17 5.43 17.12
CA ARG A 317 -2.98 6.26 18.04
C ARG A 317 -2.11 7.27 18.80
N ASP A 318 -0.94 6.83 19.25
CA ASP A 318 -0.01 7.64 20.04
C ASP A 318 0.80 8.63 19.17
N MET A 319 0.80 8.44 17.85
CA MET A 319 1.48 9.33 16.90
C MET A 319 0.83 10.72 16.93
N LEU A 320 1.63 11.76 17.18
CA LEU A 320 1.15 13.15 17.10
C LEU A 320 0.62 13.47 15.69
N GLU A 321 -0.43 14.28 15.63
CA GLU A 321 -1.14 14.62 14.39
C GLU A 321 -0.21 15.21 13.32
N ASP A 322 0.71 16.08 13.71
CA ASP A 322 1.73 16.69 12.83
C ASP A 322 2.65 15.68 12.14
N TYR A 323 2.76 14.45 12.66
CA TYR A 323 3.60 13.39 12.08
C TYR A 323 2.80 12.37 11.27
N ARG A 324 1.49 12.62 11.08
CA ARG A 324 0.65 11.92 10.13
C ARG A 324 0.57 12.73 8.84
N GLU A 325 -0.41 12.43 8.00
CA GLU A 325 -0.58 12.94 6.63
C GLU A 325 -1.01 14.43 6.56
N THR A 326 -0.36 15.32 7.31
CA THR A 326 -0.63 16.77 7.32
C THR A 326 0.35 17.55 6.44
N SER A 327 1.58 17.06 6.28
CA SER A 327 2.69 17.77 5.60
C SER A 327 3.16 19.03 6.34
N GLU A 328 2.82 19.16 7.62
CA GLU A 328 3.13 20.32 8.47
C GLU A 328 4.20 20.00 9.52
N GLY A 329 4.60 18.73 9.67
CA GLY A 329 5.59 18.28 10.64
C GLY A 329 6.85 17.71 10.00
N GLY A 330 7.51 16.79 10.69
CA GLY A 330 8.57 15.92 10.18
C GLY A 330 9.54 16.50 9.15
N LEU A 331 9.69 15.80 8.03
CA LEU A 331 10.60 16.18 6.94
C LEU A 331 10.01 17.35 6.13
N ALA A 332 8.69 17.46 6.04
CA ALA A 332 8.00 18.49 5.28
C ALA A 332 8.23 19.90 5.87
N ALA A 333 8.28 20.03 7.19
CA ALA A 333 8.55 21.28 7.90
C ALA A 333 10.01 21.71 7.83
N VAL A 334 10.94 20.74 7.78
CA VAL A 334 12.39 21.02 7.77
C VAL A 334 12.87 21.33 6.36
N TYR A 335 12.40 20.59 5.35
CA TYR A 335 12.80 20.81 3.97
C TYR A 335 12.05 21.98 3.36
N ARG A 336 12.75 23.08 3.12
CA ARG A 336 12.20 24.24 2.40
C ARG A 336 12.35 24.03 0.91
N LEU A 337 11.24 24.05 0.17
CA LEU A 337 11.26 24.14 -1.28
C LEU A 337 12.11 25.36 -1.69
N PRO A 338 12.99 25.23 -2.70
CA PRO A 338 13.62 26.39 -3.30
C PRO A 338 12.52 27.38 -3.70
N GLN A 339 12.60 28.63 -3.23
CA GLN A 339 11.69 29.66 -3.72
C GLN A 339 11.86 29.75 -5.23
N GLU A 340 10.78 29.59 -5.99
CA GLU A 340 10.80 29.98 -7.40
C GLU A 340 11.17 31.45 -7.42
N ASN A 341 12.32 31.79 -8.02
CA ASN A 341 12.68 33.17 -8.28
C ASN A 341 11.52 33.79 -9.06
N GLN A 342 10.78 34.67 -8.38
CA GLN A 342 9.88 35.62 -9.03
C GLN A 342 10.76 36.66 -9.72
N ASP A 343 11.29 36.30 -10.89
CA ASP A 343 11.87 37.24 -11.87
C ASP A 343 10.93 37.37 -13.07
#